data_AF-A0A524AK93-F1
#
_entry.id   AF-A0A524AK93-F1
#
_cell.length_a   1.000
_cell.length_b   1.000
_cell.length_c   1.000
_cell.angle_alpha   90.00
_cell.angle_beta   90.00
_cell.angle_gamma   90.00
#
_symmetry.space_group_name_H-M   'P 1'
#
loop_
_entity.id
_entity.type
_entity.pdbx_description
1 polymer ?
#
loop_
_entity_poly.entity_id
_entity_poly.type
_entity_poly.pdbx_seq_one_letter_code
_entity_poly.pdbx_strand_id
1 'polypeptide(L)'
;MNKTKLESKVLDFIQRHSLIPPEEIVVVGVSGGADSVCLLHVLAKWRKGLGMKLHVAHLNHQLRGAESEADAEYVSNLAGSLGIPITIDSQDVAAYRTERNCSIEEAARELRYAFLARVAKWVGANRIAIGHTRDDQVETILMHILRGTGITGLCGLAPCSPM
;
A
#
# COMPACT_ATOMS: atom_id res chain seq x y z
N MET A 1 14.45 -17.96 -4.03
CA MET A 1 15.02 -16.86 -3.21
C MET A 1 14.70 -17.16 -1.75
N ASN A 2 15.69 -17.38 -0.88
CA ASN A 2 15.43 -17.79 0.52
C ASN A 2 14.64 -16.72 1.28
N LYS A 3 13.55 -17.11 1.95
CA LYS A 3 12.63 -16.25 2.71
C LYS A 3 13.37 -15.33 3.68
N THR A 4 14.37 -15.87 4.38
CA THR A 4 15.25 -15.14 5.32
C THR A 4 16.05 -14.01 4.65
N LYS A 5 16.47 -14.18 3.40
CA LYS A 5 17.27 -13.18 2.68
C LYS A 5 16.44 -11.97 2.23
N LEU A 6 15.14 -12.17 1.98
CA LEU A 6 14.22 -11.08 1.66
C LEU A 6 13.88 -10.27 2.91
N GLU A 7 13.56 -10.95 4.01
CA GLU A 7 13.25 -10.30 5.29
C GLU A 7 14.40 -9.41 5.79
N SER A 8 15.64 -9.89 5.75
CA SER A 8 16.81 -9.09 6.14
C SER A 8 16.99 -7.86 5.26
N LYS A 9 16.78 -7.99 3.94
CA LYS A 9 16.88 -6.83 3.02
C LYS A 9 15.83 -5.76 3.32
N VAL A 10 14.60 -6.17 3.65
CA VAL A 10 13.53 -5.22 4.00
C VAL A 10 13.88 -4.50 5.31
N LEU A 11 14.38 -5.23 6.31
CA LEU A 11 14.78 -4.64 7.58
C LEU A 11 15.96 -3.66 7.41
N ASP A 12 17.00 -4.07 6.68
CA ASP A 12 18.15 -3.23 6.37
C ASP A 12 17.72 -1.95 5.64
N PHE A 13 16.75 -2.06 4.73
CA PHE A 13 16.20 -0.91 4.00
C PHE A 13 15.44 0.05 4.92
N ILE A 14 14.57 -0.48 5.80
CA ILE A 14 13.83 0.31 6.79
C ILE A 14 14.79 1.06 7.71
N GLN A 15 15.82 0.39 8.21
CA GLN A 15 16.80 0.99 9.12
C GLN A 15 17.66 2.03 8.40
N ARG A 16 18.18 1.70 7.21
CA ARG A 16 19.05 2.61 6.43
C ARG A 16 18.37 3.92 6.09
N HIS A 17 17.06 3.89 5.83
CA HIS A 17 16.29 5.06 5.44
C HIS A 17 15.44 5.64 6.59
N SER A 18 15.59 5.12 7.81
CA SER A 18 14.80 5.55 8.99
C SER A 18 13.29 5.64 8.69
N LEU A 19 12.77 4.62 7.99
CA LEU A 19 11.41 4.65 7.42
C LEU A 19 10.32 4.48 8.48
N ILE A 20 10.64 3.88 9.63
CA ILE A 20 9.67 3.62 10.70
C ILE A 20 10.33 3.96 12.05
N PRO A 21 10.04 5.13 12.62
CA PRO A 21 10.38 5.46 13.99
C PRO A 21 9.71 4.49 14.97
N PRO A 22 10.33 4.24 16.13
CA PRO A 22 9.72 3.47 17.20
C PRO A 22 8.37 4.07 17.64
N GLU A 23 7.48 3.22 18.12
CA GLU A 23 6.19 3.58 18.74
C GLU A 23 5.15 4.24 17.83
N GLU A 24 5.41 4.34 16.52
CA GLU A 24 4.43 4.84 15.54
C GLU A 24 3.44 3.77 15.07
N ILE A 25 2.27 4.25 14.64
CA ILE A 25 1.30 3.44 13.91
C ILE A 25 1.62 3.55 12.42
N VAL A 26 1.74 2.41 11.75
CA VAL A 26 1.92 2.31 10.30
C VAL A 26 0.65 1.71 9.69
N VAL A 27 0.02 2.45 8.79
CA VAL A 27 -1.07 1.92 7.96
C VAL A 27 -0.46 1.11 6.82
N VAL A 28 -0.90 -0.13 6.64
CA VAL A 28 -0.44 -0.99 5.54
C VAL A 28 -1.57 -1.15 4.54
N GLY A 29 -1.37 -0.65 3.32
CA GLY A 29 -2.30 -0.84 2.21
C GLY A 29 -2.20 -2.26 1.66
N VAL A 30 -3.26 -3.06 1.81
CA VAL A 30 -3.30 -4.46 1.40
C VAL A 30 -4.37 -4.66 0.35
N SER A 31 -4.00 -5.06 -0.87
CA SER A 31 -4.95 -5.29 -1.97
C SER A 31 -5.46 -6.73 -2.04
N GLY A 32 -4.84 -7.66 -1.30
CA GLY A 32 -5.06 -9.11 -1.44
C GLY A 32 -4.04 -9.79 -2.37
N GLY A 33 -3.31 -9.01 -3.17
CA GLY A 33 -2.24 -9.51 -4.02
C GLY A 33 -0.99 -9.95 -3.23
N ALA A 34 -0.22 -10.86 -3.82
CA ALA A 34 0.94 -11.50 -3.19
C ALA A 34 1.96 -10.52 -2.59
N ASP A 35 2.19 -9.39 -3.25
CA ASP A 35 3.17 -8.38 -2.80
C ASP A 35 2.72 -7.66 -1.55
N SER A 36 1.46 -7.21 -1.52
CA SER A 36 0.87 -6.52 -0.38
C SER A 36 0.71 -7.45 0.84
N VAL A 37 0.41 -8.74 0.59
CA VAL A 37 0.37 -9.80 1.60
C VAL A 37 1.77 -10.09 2.14
N CYS A 38 2.77 -10.16 1.27
CA CYS A 38 4.16 -10.35 1.66
C CYS A 38 4.64 -9.19 2.55
N LEU A 39 4.36 -7.95 2.15
CA LEU A 39 4.66 -6.76 2.94
C LEU A 39 4.02 -6.83 4.34
N LEU A 40 2.72 -7.16 4.41
CA LEU A 40 2.02 -7.32 5.68
C LEU A 40 2.69 -8.37 6.57
N HIS A 41 3.02 -9.55 6.03
CA HIS A 41 3.69 -10.60 6.80
C HIS A 41 5.06 -10.19 7.33
N VAL A 42 5.87 -9.52 6.51
CA VAL A 42 7.20 -9.05 6.93
C VAL A 42 7.07 -8.02 8.04
N LEU A 43 6.21 -7.01 7.88
CA LEU A 43 5.99 -5.99 8.91
C LEU A 43 5.39 -6.58 10.18
N ALA A 44 4.42 -7.50 10.07
CA ALA A 44 3.79 -8.16 11.21
C ALA A 44 4.80 -8.96 12.05
N LYS A 45 5.77 -9.61 11.40
CA LYS A 45 6.84 -10.35 12.06
C LYS A 45 7.77 -9.42 12.85
N TRP A 46 8.13 -8.28 12.27
CA TRP A 46 9.10 -7.34 12.86
C TRP A 46 8.46 -6.25 13.73
N ARG A 47 7.12 -6.19 13.82
CA ARG A 47 6.40 -5.13 14.54
C ARG A 47 6.88 -4.93 15.97
N LYS A 48 7.10 -6.05 16.70
CA LYS A 48 7.59 -6.03 18.09
C LYS A 48 9.04 -5.57 18.19
N GLY A 49 9.90 -6.03 17.27
CA GLY A 49 11.33 -5.67 17.27
C GLY A 49 11.60 -4.22 16.87
N LEU A 50 10.69 -3.61 16.11
CA LEU A 50 10.75 -2.21 15.69
C LEU A 50 9.87 -1.29 16.55
N GLY A 51 9.17 -1.83 17.55
CA GLY A 51 8.27 -1.06 18.42
C GLY A 51 7.08 -0.42 17.70
N MET A 52 6.71 -0.88 16.51
CA MET A 52 5.63 -0.29 15.72
C MET A 52 4.27 -0.96 15.99
N LYS A 53 3.20 -0.19 15.81
CA LYS A 53 1.84 -0.70 15.70
C LYS A 53 1.44 -0.74 14.23
N LEU A 54 0.66 -1.74 13.83
CA LEU A 54 0.18 -1.87 12.47
C LEU A 54 -1.33 -1.69 12.43
N HIS A 55 -1.80 -1.12 11.33
CA HIS A 55 -3.21 -1.06 10.98
C HIS A 55 -3.37 -1.43 9.50
N VAL A 56 -4.18 -2.43 9.18
CA VAL A 56 -4.43 -2.82 7.79
C VAL A 56 -5.50 -1.92 7.18
N ALA A 57 -5.28 -1.47 5.95
CA ALA A 57 -6.26 -0.75 5.17
C ALA A 57 -6.46 -1.44 3.81
N HIS A 58 -7.69 -1.88 3.55
CA HIS A 58 -8.07 -2.51 2.28
C HIS A 58 -9.14 -1.66 1.61
N LEU A 59 -8.94 -1.35 0.33
CA LEU A 59 -9.93 -0.69 -0.51
C LEU A 59 -10.41 -1.67 -1.57
N ASN A 60 -11.69 -2.02 -1.50
CA ASN A 60 -12.37 -2.78 -2.55
C ASN A 60 -12.81 -1.82 -3.67
N HIS A 61 -12.19 -1.94 -4.85
CA HIS A 61 -12.47 -1.10 -6.02
C HIS A 61 -13.76 -1.47 -6.78
N GLN A 62 -14.46 -2.53 -6.36
CA GLN A 62 -15.70 -3.05 -6.95
C GLN A 62 -15.64 -3.37 -8.45
N LEU A 63 -14.44 -3.62 -8.99
CA LEU A 63 -14.22 -3.86 -10.42
C LEU A 63 -14.58 -5.28 -10.87
N ARG A 64 -14.51 -6.27 -9.97
CA ARG A 64 -14.67 -7.70 -10.31
C ARG A 64 -15.79 -8.40 -9.54
N GLY A 65 -16.72 -7.62 -8.95
CA GLY A 65 -17.86 -8.15 -8.20
C GLY A 65 -17.43 -9.14 -7.11
N ALA A 66 -17.83 -10.40 -7.26
CA ALA A 66 -17.58 -11.47 -6.29
C ALA A 66 -16.09 -11.69 -5.96
N GLU A 67 -15.18 -11.52 -6.92
CA GLU A 67 -13.74 -11.64 -6.64
C GLU A 67 -13.23 -10.54 -5.72
N SER A 68 -13.75 -9.31 -5.88
CA SER A 68 -13.33 -8.18 -5.04
C SER A 68 -13.86 -8.33 -3.61
N GLU A 69 -15.01 -8.97 -3.43
CA GLU A 69 -15.52 -9.32 -2.10
C GLU A 69 -14.69 -10.44 -1.45
N ALA A 70 -14.30 -11.46 -2.23
CA ALA A 70 -13.41 -12.51 -1.76
C ALA A 70 -12.04 -11.96 -1.33
N ASP A 71 -11.50 -10.97 -2.05
CA ASP A 71 -10.26 -10.27 -1.67
C ASP A 71 -10.44 -9.55 -0.31
N ALA A 72 -11.56 -8.88 -0.08
CA ALA A 72 -11.85 -8.19 1.18
C ALA A 72 -11.97 -9.17 2.36
N GLU A 73 -12.68 -10.28 2.16
CA GLU A 73 -12.82 -11.34 3.16
C GLU A 73 -11.46 -11.98 3.48
N TYR A 74 -10.67 -12.29 2.46
CA TYR A 74 -9.33 -12.84 2.61
C TYR A 74 -8.42 -11.92 3.44
N VAL A 75 -8.40 -10.62 3.14
CA VAL A 75 -7.57 -9.65 3.86
C VAL A 75 -8.07 -9.45 5.30
N SER A 76 -9.38 -9.48 5.52
CA SER A 76 -9.98 -9.45 6.87
C SER A 76 -9.52 -10.64 7.71
N ASN A 77 -9.62 -11.86 7.16
CA ASN A 77 -9.18 -13.08 7.82
C ASN A 77 -7.67 -13.07 8.10
N LEU A 78 -6.87 -12.60 7.15
CA LEU A 78 -5.43 -12.46 7.31
C LEU A 78 -5.08 -11.49 8.45
N ALA A 79 -5.69 -10.29 8.47
CA ALA A 79 -5.47 -9.31 9.53
C ALA A 79 -5.88 -9.85 10.91
N GLY A 80 -7.02 -10.54 10.98
CA GLY A 80 -7.49 -11.23 12.18
C GLY A 80 -6.50 -12.28 12.68
N SER A 81 -5.99 -13.13 11.78
CA SER A 81 -5.00 -14.17 12.13
C SER A 81 -3.68 -13.60 12.68
N LEU A 82 -3.30 -12.38 12.28
CA LEU A 82 -2.10 -11.69 12.74
C LEU A 82 -2.36 -10.82 13.98
N GLY A 83 -3.62 -10.70 14.42
CA GLY A 83 -4.03 -9.80 15.50
C GLY A 83 -3.68 -8.35 15.18
N ILE A 84 -4.03 -7.90 13.97
CA ILE A 84 -3.82 -6.53 13.49
C ILE A 84 -5.20 -5.92 13.19
N PRO A 85 -5.52 -4.73 13.72
CA PRO A 85 -6.74 -4.01 13.37
C PRO A 85 -6.81 -3.73 11.87
N ILE A 86 -8.03 -3.74 11.31
CA ILE A 86 -8.27 -3.53 9.88
C ILE A 86 -9.40 -2.52 9.65
N THR A 87 -9.23 -1.68 8.62
CA THR A 87 -10.31 -0.89 8.03
C THR A 87 -10.50 -1.33 6.58
N ILE A 88 -11.74 -1.63 6.22
CA ILE A 88 -12.16 -1.96 4.86
C ILE A 88 -13.12 -0.87 4.40
N ASP A 89 -12.95 -0.39 3.18
CA ASP A 89 -13.89 0.49 2.49
C ASP A 89 -14.09 -0.02 1.06
N SER A 90 -15.22 0.36 0.46
CA SER A 90 -15.60 -0.06 -0.89
C SER A 90 -15.96 1.17 -1.70
N GLN A 91 -15.38 1.32 -2.89
CA GLN A 91 -15.60 2.47 -3.76
C GLN A 91 -15.82 2.01 -5.20
N ASP A 92 -16.84 2.57 -5.85
CA ASP A 92 -17.13 2.34 -7.26
C ASP A 92 -16.18 3.17 -8.12
N VAL A 93 -15.08 2.54 -8.56
CA VAL A 93 -14.09 3.18 -9.43
C VAL A 93 -14.67 3.49 -10.81
N ALA A 94 -15.60 2.68 -11.32
CA ALA A 94 -16.18 2.88 -12.64
C ALA A 94 -17.06 4.14 -12.67
N ALA A 95 -17.84 4.36 -11.62
CA ALA A 95 -18.60 5.60 -11.43
C ALA A 95 -17.66 6.81 -11.31
N TYR A 96 -16.64 6.73 -10.44
CA TYR A 96 -15.68 7.82 -10.24
C TYR A 96 -14.93 8.20 -11.53
N ARG A 97 -14.52 7.19 -12.32
CA ARG A 97 -13.86 7.39 -13.62
C ARG A 97 -14.74 8.21 -14.57
N THR A 98 -16.03 7.89 -14.61
CA THR A 98 -16.98 8.55 -15.50
C THR A 98 -17.19 10.01 -15.11
N GLU A 99 -17.24 10.30 -13.80
CA GLU A 99 -17.37 11.66 -13.28
C GLU A 99 -16.12 12.52 -13.53
N ARG A 100 -14.92 11.95 -13.34
CA ARG A 100 -13.64 12.66 -13.47
C ARG A 100 -13.06 12.68 -14.88
N ASN A 101 -13.64 11.90 -15.80
CA ASN A 101 -13.15 11.72 -17.17
C ASN A 101 -11.65 11.34 -17.22
N CYS A 102 -11.24 10.37 -16.39
CA CYS A 102 -9.87 9.89 -16.28
C CYS A 102 -9.75 8.40 -16.67
N SER A 103 -8.53 7.82 -16.61
CA SER A 103 -8.37 6.38 -16.79
C SER A 103 -8.86 5.60 -15.56
N ILE A 104 -9.13 4.30 -15.73
CA ILE A 104 -9.55 3.43 -14.61
C ILE A 104 -8.44 3.27 -13.56
N GLU A 105 -7.19 3.22 -14.02
CA GLU A 105 -6.01 3.13 -13.17
C GLU A 105 -5.81 4.42 -12.37
N GLU A 106 -6.01 5.58 -13.00
CA GLU A 106 -5.93 6.88 -12.34
C GLU A 106 -7.01 7.03 -11.27
N ALA A 107 -8.26 6.68 -11.60
CA ALA A 107 -9.37 6.64 -10.66
C ALA A 107 -9.08 5.71 -9.46
N ALA A 108 -8.64 4.48 -9.71
CA ALA A 108 -8.32 3.51 -8.66
C ALA A 108 -7.18 4.00 -7.76
N ARG A 109 -6.18 4.67 -8.34
CA ARG A 109 -5.04 5.24 -7.64
C ARG A 109 -5.47 6.40 -6.75
N GLU A 110 -6.24 7.36 -7.26
CA GLU A 110 -6.75 8.51 -6.49
C GLU A 110 -7.60 8.05 -5.30
N LEU A 111 -8.56 7.16 -5.54
CA LEU A 111 -9.43 6.62 -4.49
C LEU A 111 -8.62 5.87 -3.43
N ARG A 112 -7.61 5.10 -3.84
CA ARG A 112 -6.72 4.39 -2.92
C ARG A 112 -5.94 5.36 -2.03
N TYR A 113 -5.29 6.38 -2.60
CA TYR A 113 -4.53 7.35 -1.82
C TYR A 113 -5.44 8.15 -0.87
N ALA A 114 -6.61 8.59 -1.35
CA ALA A 114 -7.58 9.29 -0.51
C ALA A 114 -8.04 8.42 0.66
N PHE A 115 -8.39 7.15 0.40
CA PHE A 115 -8.76 6.19 1.45
C PHE A 115 -7.63 5.98 2.46
N LEU A 116 -6.42 5.69 2.02
CA LEU A 116 -5.28 5.44 2.91
C LEU A 116 -4.96 6.67 3.78
N ALA A 117 -5.02 7.87 3.22
CA ALA A 117 -4.84 9.12 3.96
C ALA A 117 -5.94 9.33 5.02
N ARG A 118 -7.21 9.03 4.69
CA ARG A 118 -8.32 9.07 5.66
C ARG A 118 -8.09 8.09 6.81
N VAL A 119 -7.70 6.85 6.51
CA VAL A 119 -7.43 5.83 7.53
C VAL A 119 -6.26 6.25 8.40
N ALA A 120 -5.16 6.71 7.80
CA ALA A 120 -3.99 7.19 8.54
C ALA A 120 -4.35 8.31 9.52
N LYS A 121 -5.13 9.31 9.06
CA LYS A 121 -5.64 10.37 9.92
C LYS A 121 -6.52 9.84 11.05
N TRP A 122 -7.42 8.91 10.74
CA TRP A 122 -8.36 8.35 11.73
C TRP A 122 -7.67 7.56 12.83
N VAL A 123 -6.64 6.77 12.49
CA VAL A 123 -5.88 5.97 13.48
C VAL A 123 -4.73 6.72 14.12
N GLY A 124 -4.44 7.96 13.68
CA GLY A 124 -3.27 8.72 14.15
C GLY A 124 -1.94 8.15 13.65
N ALA A 125 -1.92 7.56 12.46
CA ALA A 125 -0.69 7.10 11.81
C ALA A 125 0.02 8.23 11.06
N ASN A 126 1.33 8.28 11.20
CA ASN A 126 2.19 9.21 10.46
C ASN A 126 2.74 8.60 9.17
N ARG A 127 2.46 7.31 8.93
CA ARG A 127 3.06 6.53 7.85
C ARG A 127 2.09 5.57 7.21
N ILE A 128 2.21 5.47 5.90
CA ILE A 128 1.50 4.51 5.06
C ILE A 128 2.54 3.67 4.31
N ALA A 129 2.45 2.35 4.45
CA ALA A 129 3.27 1.38 3.74
C ALA A 129 2.43 0.69 2.66
N ILE A 130 2.94 0.64 1.43
CA ILE A 130 2.27 0.05 0.27
C ILE A 130 3.24 -0.90 -0.44
N GLY A 131 2.75 -2.08 -0.82
CA GLY A 131 3.54 -3.15 -1.43
C GLY A 131 3.72 -2.97 -2.93
N HIS A 132 4.24 -1.82 -3.36
CA HIS A 132 4.57 -1.60 -4.77
C HIS A 132 5.84 -2.34 -5.13
N THR A 133 5.74 -3.29 -6.05
CA THR A 133 6.90 -4.00 -6.62
C THR A 133 7.37 -3.27 -7.87
N ARG A 134 8.51 -3.70 -8.42
CA ARG A 134 9.24 -3.11 -9.55
C ARG A 134 8.40 -2.75 -10.79
N ASP A 135 7.18 -3.25 -10.93
CA ASP A 135 6.29 -2.97 -12.05
C ASP A 135 5.58 -1.60 -11.91
N ASP A 136 5.23 -1.17 -10.70
CA ASP A 136 4.69 0.18 -10.44
C ASP A 136 5.74 1.28 -10.70
N GLN A 137 7.02 0.92 -10.55
CA GLN A 137 8.16 1.79 -10.90
C GLN A 137 8.25 2.00 -12.41
N VAL A 138 8.04 0.94 -13.20
CA VAL A 138 8.06 1.03 -14.67
C VAL A 138 6.83 1.76 -15.18
N GLU A 139 5.63 1.51 -14.64
CA GLU A 139 4.41 2.23 -15.04
C GLU A 139 4.47 3.73 -14.73
N THR A 140 5.00 4.10 -13.57
CA THR A 140 5.21 5.51 -13.19
C THR A 140 6.24 6.19 -14.09
N ILE A 141 7.38 5.52 -14.37
CA ILE A 141 8.41 6.06 -15.27
C ILE A 141 7.90 6.13 -16.72
N LEU A 142 7.16 5.12 -17.20
CA LEU A 142 6.61 5.07 -18.56
C LEU A 142 5.53 6.17 -18.76
N MET A 143 4.68 6.41 -17.76
CA MET A 143 3.72 7.54 -17.78
C MET A 143 4.42 8.90 -17.78
N HIS A 144 5.50 9.08 -17.00
CA HIS A 144 6.29 10.32 -17.00
C HIS A 144 7.01 10.56 -18.34
N ILE A 145 7.53 9.49 -18.97
CA ILE A 145 8.14 9.54 -20.30
C ILE A 145 7.09 9.93 -21.37
N LEU A 146 5.91 9.34 -21.33
CA LEU A 146 4.83 9.61 -22.30
C LEU A 146 4.19 11.01 -22.14
N ARG A 147 4.24 11.60 -20.93
CA ARG A 147 3.72 12.96 -20.64
C ARG A 147 4.76 14.09 -20.79
N GLY A 148 5.99 13.78 -21.20
CA GLY A 148 7.00 14.78 -21.54
C GLY A 148 7.67 15.47 -20.34
N THR A 149 8.11 14.70 -19.33
CA THR A 149 8.90 15.24 -18.20
C THR A 149 10.41 15.10 -18.41
N GLY A 150 11.20 16.10 -18.01
CA GLY A 150 12.68 16.04 -18.03
C GLY A 150 13.27 15.01 -17.06
N ILE A 151 14.61 14.99 -16.92
CA ILE A 151 15.41 14.04 -16.11
C ILE A 151 14.91 13.78 -14.67
N THR A 152 14.15 14.69 -14.06
CA THR A 152 13.52 14.50 -12.75
C THR A 152 12.38 13.48 -12.77
N GLY A 153 11.70 13.30 -13.90
CA GLY A 153 10.66 12.28 -14.11
C GLY A 153 11.19 10.86 -14.36
N LEU A 154 12.52 10.71 -14.53
CA LEU A 154 13.21 9.42 -14.53
C LEU A 154 13.56 8.92 -13.13
N CYS A 155 13.41 9.74 -12.09
CA CYS A 155 13.43 9.25 -10.73
C CYS A 155 12.10 8.53 -10.48
N GLY A 156 12.14 7.21 -10.30
CA GLY A 156 10.99 6.42 -9.88
C GLY A 156 10.47 6.84 -8.49
N LEU A 157 9.64 6.01 -7.85
CA LEU A 157 9.07 6.32 -6.53
C LEU A 157 10.19 6.50 -5.49
N ALA A 158 10.17 7.63 -4.78
CA ALA A 158 11.05 7.85 -3.64
C ALA A 158 10.74 6.85 -2.51
N PRO A 159 11.74 6.39 -1.72
CA PRO A 159 11.54 5.46 -0.60
C PRO A 159 10.54 5.94 0.46
N CYS A 160 10.35 7.26 0.55
CA CYS A 160 9.37 7.94 1.38
C CYS A 160 8.94 9.21 0.64
N SER A 161 7.64 9.50 0.61
CA SER A 161 7.09 10.74 0.08
C SER A 161 6.21 11.38 1.15
N PRO A 162 6.09 12.72 1.20
CA PRO A 162 5.15 13.37 2.12
C PRO A 162 3.72 12.87 1.85
N MET A 163 2.97 12.62 2.93
CA MET A 163 1.53 12.33 2.86
C MET A 163 0.73 13.54 2.40
#